data_AF-A0A3N6PDF1-F1
#
_entry.id   AF-A0A3N6PDF1-F1
#
_cell.length_a   1.000
_cell.length_b   1.000
_cell.length_c   1.000
_cell.angle_alpha   90.00
_cell.angle_beta   90.00
_cell.angle_gamma   90.00
#
_symmetry.space_group_name_H-M   'P 1'
#
loop_
_entity.id
_entity.type
_entity.pdbx_description
1 polymer ?
#
loop_
_entity_poly.entity_id
_entity_poly.type
_entity_poly.pdbx_seq_one_letter_code
_entity_poly.pdbx_strand_id
1 'polypeptide(L)'
;MEKSYSIFGSQSDLAIERGETYDHTRYGQVEVTGIWKGVDRVDKAHNTNDNSTIIVRFATEEDGTRTTELTETVDEFIEAIE
;
A
#
# COMPACT_ATOMS: atom_id res chain seq x y z
N MET A 1 21.65 -10.82 -6.91
CA MET A 1 20.39 -10.11 -7.18
C MET A 1 20.05 -9.33 -5.92
N GLU A 2 20.33 -8.05 -5.92
CA GLU A 2 20.01 -7.16 -4.81
C GLU A 2 18.49 -6.96 -4.79
N LYS A 3 17.81 -7.48 -3.77
CA LYS A 3 16.43 -7.10 -3.48
C LYS A 3 16.49 -5.68 -2.90
N SER A 4 16.09 -4.70 -3.69
CA SER A 4 15.96 -3.31 -3.26
C SER A 4 14.68 -3.16 -2.44
N TYR A 5 14.81 -3.18 -1.11
CA TYR A 5 13.72 -2.96 -0.16
C TYR A 5 13.40 -1.45 -0.11
N SER A 6 12.19 -1.06 -0.49
CA SER A 6 11.74 0.34 -0.40
C SER A 6 10.94 0.50 0.88
N ILE A 7 11.52 1.18 1.86
CA ILE A 7 10.93 1.44 3.18
C ILE A 7 10.13 2.73 3.11
N PHE A 8 8.82 2.67 3.42
CA PHE A 8 7.99 3.86 3.58
C PHE A 8 7.13 3.71 4.84
N GLY A 9 7.30 4.64 5.80
CA GLY A 9 6.49 4.75 7.00
C GLY A 9 6.84 6.05 7.73
N SER A 10 5.86 6.96 7.89
CA SER A 10 6.03 8.23 8.60
C SER A 10 4.89 8.44 9.60
N GLN A 11 4.77 7.57 10.59
CA GLN A 11 4.43 7.94 11.99
C GLN A 11 4.52 6.79 13.00
N SER A 12 4.79 5.57 12.53
CA SER A 12 5.03 4.38 13.32
C SER A 12 6.08 3.55 12.58
N ASP A 13 6.94 2.83 13.29
CA ASP A 13 7.99 1.94 12.75
C ASP A 13 7.46 0.77 11.88
N LEU A 14 6.23 0.85 11.37
CA LEU A 14 5.60 -0.16 10.52
C LEU A 14 6.08 0.03 9.08
N ALA A 15 6.92 -0.91 8.64
CA ALA A 15 7.35 -1.04 7.25
C ALA A 15 6.41 -1.99 6.51
N ILE A 16 5.72 -1.49 5.49
CA ILE A 16 4.90 -2.32 4.61
C ILE A 16 5.74 -2.82 3.44
N GLU A 17 5.70 -4.13 3.19
CA GLU A 17 6.49 -4.78 2.15
C GLU A 17 5.63 -5.48 1.12
N ARG A 18 6.09 -5.45 -0.14
CA ARG A 18 5.43 -6.17 -1.23
C ARG A 18 5.69 -7.66 -1.10
N GLY A 19 4.60 -8.44 -1.16
CA GLY A 19 4.58 -9.89 -1.04
C GLY A 19 4.30 -10.36 0.39
N GLU A 20 4.24 -9.45 1.35
CA GLU A 20 3.84 -9.76 2.72
C GLU A 20 2.32 -9.74 2.87
N THR A 21 1.84 -10.50 3.86
CA THR A 21 0.43 -10.58 4.22
C THR A 21 0.17 -9.88 5.55
N TYR A 22 -0.92 -9.13 5.64
CA TYR A 22 -1.33 -8.38 6.83
C TYR A 22 -2.77 -8.75 7.20
N ASP A 23 -3.10 -8.68 8.48
CA ASP A 23 -4.49 -8.77 8.94
C ASP A 23 -5.12 -7.38 8.84
N HIS A 24 -6.06 -7.23 7.90
CA HIS A 24 -6.72 -5.97 7.64
C HIS A 24 -8.09 -5.95 8.30
N THR A 25 -8.33 -4.99 9.19
CA THR A 25 -9.54 -4.83 10.02
C THR A 25 -10.85 -4.99 9.22
N ARG A 26 -10.88 -4.48 7.98
CA ARG A 26 -12.07 -4.54 7.10
C ARG A 26 -12.16 -5.78 6.21
N TYR A 27 -11.03 -6.35 5.79
CA TYR A 27 -10.98 -7.31 4.69
C TYR A 27 -10.38 -8.66 5.08
N GLY A 28 -9.96 -8.83 6.34
CA GLY A 28 -9.24 -10.02 6.80
C GLY A 28 -7.83 -10.08 6.23
N GLN A 29 -7.34 -11.27 5.92
CA GLN A 29 -5.99 -11.46 5.40
C GLN A 29 -5.85 -10.84 4.00
N VAL A 30 -4.85 -9.97 3.84
CA VAL A 30 -4.53 -9.32 2.57
C VAL A 30 -3.04 -9.44 2.23
N GLU A 31 -2.71 -9.69 0.97
CA GLU A 31 -1.34 -9.66 0.44
C GLU A 31 -1.06 -8.29 -0.19
N VAL A 32 0.04 -7.64 0.17
CA VAL A 32 0.48 -6.41 -0.51
C VAL A 32 1.16 -6.73 -1.82
N THR A 33 0.65 -6.18 -2.92
CA THR A 33 1.02 -6.61 -4.28
C THR A 33 1.67 -5.50 -5.08
N GLY A 34 1.61 -4.27 -4.59
CA GLY A 34 2.28 -3.11 -5.15
C GLY A 34 2.29 -1.94 -4.16
N ILE A 35 3.34 -1.13 -4.21
CA ILE A 35 3.46 0.11 -3.47
C ILE A 35 3.90 1.17 -4.47
N TRP A 36 3.14 2.25 -4.59
CA TRP A 36 3.38 3.30 -5.56
C TRP A 36 3.39 4.66 -4.89
N LYS A 37 4.40 5.47 -5.21
CA LYS A 37 4.41 6.88 -4.83
C LYS A 37 3.62 7.65 -5.89
N GLY A 38 2.38 7.97 -5.58
CA GLY A 38 1.50 8.74 -6.45
C GLY A 38 1.91 10.22 -6.46
N VAL A 39 1.92 10.81 -7.65
CA VAL A 39 1.75 12.26 -7.79
C VAL A 39 0.26 12.53 -7.80
N ASP A 40 -0.23 13.35 -6.87
CA ASP A 40 -1.64 13.67 -6.75
C ASP A 40 -2.14 14.32 -8.05
N ARG A 41 -2.99 13.61 -8.80
CA ARG A 41 -3.66 13.97 -10.08
C ARG A 41 -2.87 13.80 -11.38
N VAL A 42 -3.32 12.83 -12.19
CA VAL A 42 -2.94 12.65 -13.60
C VAL A 42 -3.54 13.73 -14.53
N ASP A 43 -4.54 14.51 -14.11
CA ASP A 43 -5.14 15.55 -14.95
C ASP A 43 -4.30 16.84 -15.08
N LYS A 44 -3.28 17.05 -14.23
CA LYS A 44 -2.34 18.17 -14.36
C LYS A 44 -0.95 17.78 -13.88
N ALA A 45 -0.22 17.06 -14.72
CA ALA A 45 1.25 17.04 -14.65
C ALA A 45 1.82 18.40 -15.10
N HIS A 46 1.50 19.47 -14.36
CA HIS A 46 2.20 20.74 -14.44
C HIS A 46 2.35 21.30 -13.04
N ASN A 47 3.47 20.91 -12.42
CA ASN A 47 4.18 21.69 -11.43
C ASN A 47 3.35 22.05 -10.17
N THR A 48 3.17 21.07 -9.30
CA THR A 48 2.77 21.31 -7.90
C THR A 48 3.77 20.60 -7.02
N ASN A 49 4.44 21.38 -6.18
CA ASN A 49 5.51 20.98 -5.28
C ASN A 49 4.91 20.27 -4.03
N ASP A 50 3.92 19.41 -4.27
CA ASP A 50 2.96 18.98 -3.27
C ASP A 50 3.18 17.53 -2.84
N ASN A 51 2.91 17.31 -1.55
CA ASN A 51 3.05 16.07 -0.79
C ASN A 51 2.85 14.81 -1.63
N SER A 52 3.88 13.98 -1.69
CA SER A 52 3.79 12.72 -2.42
C SER A 52 2.97 11.70 -1.62
N THR A 53 1.72 11.48 -2.01
CA THR A 53 0.87 10.43 -1.43
C THR A 53 1.41 9.05 -1.85
N ILE A 54 1.54 8.13 -0.91
CA ILE A 54 1.90 6.73 -1.20
C ILE A 54 0.61 5.92 -1.23
N ILE A 55 0.43 5.11 -2.27
CA ILE A 55 -0.69 4.21 -2.48
C ILE A 55 -0.20 2.77 -2.34
N VAL A 56 -0.91 1.97 -1.55
CA VAL A 56 -0.69 0.54 -1.38
C VAL A 56 -1.76 -0.20 -2.18
N ARG A 57 -1.34 -1.13 -3.04
CA ARG A 57 -2.22 -2.09 -3.69
C ARG A 57 -2.10 -3.42 -2.98
N PHE A 58 -3.22 -3.97 -2.56
CA PHE A 58 -3.28 -5.27 -1.88
C PHE A 58 -4.38 -6.13 -2.48
N ALA A 59 -4.35 -7.42 -2.19
CA ALA A 59 -5.38 -8.34 -2.62
C ALA A 59 -5.92 -9.13 -1.44
N THR A 60 -7.23 -9.29 -1.40
CA THR A 60 -7.92 -10.06 -0.37
C THR A 60 -7.81 -11.55 -0.66
N GLU A 61 -7.58 -12.35 0.39
CA GLU A 61 -7.59 -13.81 0.30
C GLU A 61 -8.86 -14.36 0.97
N GLU A 62 -9.65 -15.12 0.21
CA GLU A 62 -10.79 -15.88 0.73
C GLU A 62 -10.56 -17.35 0.36
N ASP A 63 -10.52 -18.24 1.37
CA ASP A 63 -10.26 -19.67 1.18
C ASP A 63 -8.98 -19.98 0.36
N GLY A 64 -7.92 -19.19 0.56
CA GLY A 64 -6.65 -19.33 -0.16
C GLY A 64 -6.73 -18.95 -1.64
N THR A 65 -7.82 -18.31 -2.06
CA THR A 65 -7.99 -17.76 -3.41
C THR A 65 -7.96 -16.24 -3.33
N ARG A 66 -7.11 -15.63 -4.16
CA ARG A 66 -7.06 -14.18 -4.34
C ARG A 66 -8.34 -13.71 -5.02
N THR A 67 -9.15 -12.91 -4.33
CA THR A 67 -10.49 -12.53 -4.82
C THR A 67 -10.50 -11.18 -5.52
N THR A 68 -10.06 -10.11 -4.84
CA THR A 68 -10.15 -8.73 -5.36
C THR A 68 -8.87 -7.95 -5.07
N GLU A 69 -8.39 -7.18 -6.05
CA GLU A 69 -7.33 -6.19 -5.84
C GLU A 69 -7.92 -4.83 -5.46
N LEU A 70 -7.43 -4.27 -4.36
CA LEU A 70 -7.87 -3.00 -3.77
C LEU A 70 -6.68 -2.05 -3.63
N THR A 71 -6.96 -0.76 -3.49
CA THR A 71 -5.95 0.29 -3.31
C THR A 71 -6.37 1.28 -2.24
N GLU A 72 -5.45 1.60 -1.33
CA GLU A 72 -5.64 2.61 -0.28
C GLU A 72 -4.38 3.48 -0.16
N THR A 73 -4.46 4.63 0.51
CA THR A 73 -3.24 5.35 0.88
C THR A 73 -2.44 4.54 1.91
N VAL A 74 -1.13 4.77 1.99
CA VAL A 74 -0.29 4.07 2.98
C VAL A 74 -0.72 4.38 4.40
N ASP A 75 -1.18 5.60 4.67
CA ASP A 75 -1.62 6.01 5.99
C ASP A 75 -2.91 5.27 6.37
N GLU A 76 -3.92 5.25 5.48
CA GLU A 76 -5.16 4.48 5.68
C GLU A 76 -4.88 2.98 5.87
N PHE A 77 -3.95 2.42 5.08
CA PHE A 77 -3.61 1.01 5.17
C PHE A 77 -2.92 0.68 6.49
N ILE A 78 -1.98 1.52 6.96
CA ILE A 78 -1.32 1.35 8.28
C ILE A 78 -2.34 1.44 9.41
N GLU A 79 -3.31 2.36 9.32
CA GLU A 79 -4.37 2.49 10.33
C GLU A 79 -5.33 1.30 10.34
N ALA A 80 -5.42 0.55 9.23
CA ALA A 80 -6.35 -0.55 9.07
C ALA A 80 -5.73 -1.94 9.31
N ILE A 81 -4.41 -2.05 9.44
CA ILE A 81 -3.71 -3.32 9.74
C ILE A 81 -3.29 -3.38 11.22
N GLU A 82 -3.38 -4.58 11.82
CA GLU A 82 -2.90 -4.86 13.19
C GLU A 82 -1.47 -5.45 13.22
#